data_AF-A0A7C5GYF3-F1
#
_entry.id   AF-A0A7C5GYF3-F1
#
_cell.length_a   1.000
_cell.length_b   1.000
_cell.length_c   1.000
_cell.angle_alpha   90.00
_cell.angle_beta   90.00
_cell.angle_gamma   90.00
#
_symmetry.space_group_name_H-M   'P 1'
#
loop_
_entity.id
_entity.type
_entity.pdbx_description
1 polymer ?
#
loop_
_entity_poly.entity_id
_entity_poly.type
_entity_poly.pdbx_seq_one_letter_code
_entity_poly.pdbx_strand_id
1 'polypeptide(L)'
;MRQIELPMWVFVLGIPIVGGAVVAFGHHFFGIKWWLGVIALPLVFIFTLIGVNSTALTSITPTGAMGKFTQLAFGILDPGNIKTNLMTAGITAEVAGNASNLLMDLKPGYML
;
A
#
# COMPACT_ATOMS: atom_id res chain seq x y z
N MET A 1 -6.38 -27.08 -6.64
CA MET A 1 -6.29 -26.02 -5.61
C MET A 1 -4.88 -25.80 -5.04
N ARG A 2 -3.79 -26.31 -5.66
CA ARG A 2 -2.41 -26.20 -5.16
C ARG A 2 -1.41 -25.61 -6.18
N GLN A 3 -1.94 -25.03 -7.26
CA GLN A 3 -1.17 -24.59 -8.44
C GLN A 3 -1.39 -23.10 -8.80
N ILE A 4 -2.18 -22.35 -8.03
CA ILE A 4 -2.45 -20.92 -8.28
C ILE A 4 -1.77 -20.03 -7.21
N GLU A 5 -1.41 -20.59 -6.05
CA GLU A 5 -0.76 -19.85 -4.98
C GLU A 5 0.74 -19.72 -5.28
N LEU A 6 1.22 -18.50 -5.48
CA LEU A 6 2.65 -18.21 -5.57
C LEU A 6 3.36 -18.78 -4.32
N PRO A 7 4.56 -19.37 -4.46
CA PRO A 7 5.26 -19.96 -3.34
C PRO A 7 5.37 -18.94 -2.21
N MET A 8 4.95 -19.29 -0.98
CA MET A 8 4.96 -18.40 0.18
C MET A 8 6.31 -17.68 0.38
N TRP A 9 7.41 -18.34 0.02
CA TRP A 9 8.77 -17.78 0.04
C TRP A 9 8.93 -16.51 -0.80
N VAL A 10 8.22 -16.41 -1.93
CA VAL A 10 8.20 -15.23 -2.81
C VAL A 10 7.61 -14.02 -2.08
N PHE A 11 6.59 -14.21 -1.25
CA PHE A 11 6.03 -13.12 -0.44
C PHE A 11 6.95 -12.77 0.73
N VAL A 12 7.52 -13.77 1.40
CA VAL A 12 8.42 -13.57 2.55
C VAL A 12 9.66 -12.76 2.17
N LEU A 13 10.23 -13.00 0.98
CA LEU A 13 11.36 -12.22 0.47
C LEU A 13 10.94 -10.98 -0.32
N GLY A 14 9.87 -11.08 -1.13
CA GLY A 14 9.42 -10.00 -2.00
C GLY A 14 8.96 -8.76 -1.23
N ILE A 15 8.20 -8.95 -0.14
CA ILE A 15 7.70 -7.84 0.69
C ILE A 15 8.84 -6.99 1.28
N PRO A 16 9.84 -7.55 1.98
CA PRO A 16 10.93 -6.74 2.53
C PRO A 16 11.86 -6.17 1.45
N ILE A 17 12.09 -6.88 0.34
CA ILE A 17 12.94 -6.37 -0.75
C ILE A 17 12.26 -5.19 -1.45
N VAL A 18 11.03 -5.36 -1.91
CA VAL A 18 10.28 -4.30 -2.61
C VAL A 18 9.93 -3.17 -1.65
N GLY A 19 9.54 -3.50 -0.43
CA GLY A 19 9.27 -2.51 0.62
C GLY A 19 10.50 -1.68 0.95
N GLY A 20 11.67 -2.32 1.10
CA GLY A 20 12.95 -1.63 1.29
C GLY A 20 13.31 -0.73 0.11
N ALA A 21 13.07 -1.18 -1.13
CA ALA A 21 13.29 -0.37 -2.33
C ALA A 21 12.37 0.87 -2.36
N VAL A 22 11.09 0.72 -2.01
CA VAL A 22 10.14 1.86 -1.92
C VAL A 22 10.60 2.87 -0.87
N VAL A 23 11.08 2.42 0.29
CA VAL A 23 11.64 3.30 1.32
C VAL A 23 12.90 4.01 0.83
N ALA A 24 13.80 3.30 0.16
CA ALA A 24 15.02 3.88 -0.41
C ALA A 24 14.71 4.95 -1.47
N PHE A 25 13.76 4.68 -2.36
CA PHE A 25 13.30 5.67 -3.35
C PHE A 25 12.58 6.85 -2.70
N GLY A 26 11.74 6.60 -1.69
CA GLY A 26 11.10 7.64 -0.89
C GLY A 26 12.11 8.59 -0.24
N HIS A 27 13.21 8.03 0.29
CA HIS A 27 14.29 8.82 0.86
C HIS A 27 15.06 9.60 -0.22
N HIS A 28 15.48 8.93 -1.29
CA HIS A 28 16.36 9.51 -2.31
C HIS A 28 15.67 10.61 -3.15
N PHE A 29 14.43 10.38 -3.59
CA PHE A 29 13.72 11.31 -4.47
C PHE A 29 12.93 12.38 -3.72
N PHE A 30 12.39 12.05 -2.54
CA PHE A 30 11.44 12.92 -1.83
C PHE A 30 11.95 13.40 -0.47
N GLY A 31 13.13 12.96 -0.03
CA GLY A 31 13.73 13.37 1.24
C GLY A 31 13.00 12.83 2.47
N ILE A 32 12.21 11.77 2.31
CA ILE A 32 11.45 11.16 3.41
C ILE A 32 12.45 10.56 4.41
N LYS A 33 12.34 10.88 5.71
CA LYS A 33 13.21 10.33 6.75
C LYS A 33 13.09 8.79 6.76
N TRP A 34 14.21 8.07 6.86
CA TRP A 34 14.23 6.60 6.84
C TRP A 34 13.24 5.97 7.84
N TRP A 35 13.17 6.48 9.06
CA TRP A 35 12.25 5.99 10.09
C TRP A 35 10.76 6.17 9.70
N LEU A 36 10.43 7.26 9.00
CA LEU A 36 9.07 7.49 8.48
C LEU A 36 8.73 6.51 7.35
N GLY A 37 9.69 6.16 6.50
CA GLY A 37 9.52 5.13 5.49
C GLY A 37 9.30 3.74 6.09
N VAL A 38 10.04 3.40 7.15
CA VAL A 38 9.84 2.13 7.88
C VAL A 38 8.47 2.06 8.53
N ILE A 39 7.97 3.17 9.11
CA ILE A 39 6.62 3.25 9.66
C ILE A 39 5.55 3.22 8.56
N ALA A 40 5.84 3.75 7.36
CA ALA A 40 4.91 3.75 6.23
C ALA A 40 4.55 2.32 5.80
N LEU A 41 5.52 1.39 5.80
CA LEU A 41 5.33 0.00 5.38
C LEU A 41 4.16 -0.72 6.09
N PRO A 42 4.13 -0.82 7.44
CA PRO A 42 3.02 -1.44 8.14
C PRO A 42 1.71 -0.65 8.00
N LEU A 43 1.77 0.69 7.93
CA LEU A 43 0.58 1.54 7.74
C LEU A 43 -0.10 1.30 6.39
N VAL A 44 0.70 1.28 5.31
CA VAL A 44 0.24 0.98 3.96
C VAL A 44 -0.42 -0.40 3.91
N PHE A 45 0.17 -1.39 4.58
CA PHE A 45 -0.41 -2.73 4.66
C PHE A 45 -1.79 -2.72 5.33
N ILE A 46 -1.92 -2.09 6.49
CA ILE A 46 -3.21 -1.99 7.21
C ILE A 46 -4.26 -1.27 6.36
N PHE A 47 -3.93 -0.13 5.77
CA PHE A 47 -4.86 0.63 4.93
C PHE A 47 -5.24 -0.13 3.66
N THR A 48 -4.29 -0.86 3.07
CA THR A 48 -4.57 -1.72 1.91
C THR A 48 -5.56 -2.82 2.27
N LEU A 49 -5.44 -3.46 3.44
CA LEU A 49 -6.42 -4.46 3.88
C LEU A 49 -7.83 -3.88 4.03
N ILE A 50 -7.95 -2.65 4.56
CA ILE A 50 -9.24 -1.96 4.67
C ILE A 50 -9.79 -1.64 3.27
N GLY A 51 -8.96 -1.11 2.38
CA GLY A 51 -9.34 -0.75 1.01
C GLY A 51 -9.79 -1.96 0.20
N VAL A 52 -9.05 -3.06 0.27
CA VAL A 52 -9.36 -4.32 -0.42
C VAL A 52 -10.66 -4.94 0.12
N ASN A 53 -10.89 -4.91 1.44
CA ASN A 53 -12.17 -5.35 2.01
C ASN A 53 -13.36 -4.50 1.53
N SER A 54 -13.21 -3.18 1.55
CA SER A 54 -14.25 -2.27 1.03
C SER A 54 -14.52 -2.53 -0.45
N THR A 55 -13.47 -2.79 -1.23
CA THR A 55 -13.55 -3.15 -2.64
C THR A 55 -14.29 -4.48 -2.84
N ALA A 56 -13.99 -5.50 -2.05
CA ALA A 56 -14.62 -6.80 -2.15
C ALA A 56 -16.15 -6.75 -1.92
N LEU A 57 -16.60 -5.88 -1.01
CA LEU A 57 -18.01 -5.70 -0.64
C LEU A 57 -18.78 -4.78 -1.58
N THR A 58 -18.15 -3.71 -2.06
CA THR A 58 -18.83 -2.63 -2.79
C THR A 58 -18.49 -2.59 -4.28
N SER A 59 -17.50 -3.36 -4.73
CA SER A 59 -16.89 -3.27 -6.07
C SER A 59 -16.30 -1.88 -6.39
N ILE A 60 -16.01 -1.07 -5.37
CA ILE A 60 -15.41 0.27 -5.50
C ILE A 60 -14.16 0.33 -4.63
N THR A 61 -13.04 0.78 -5.21
CA THR A 61 -11.78 0.96 -4.47
C THR A 61 -11.69 2.37 -3.88
N PRO A 62 -11.59 2.54 -2.55
CA PRO A 62 -11.58 3.85 -1.92
C PRO A 62 -10.18 4.51 -1.91
N THR A 63 -9.49 4.56 -3.06
CA THR A 63 -8.11 5.08 -3.17
C THR A 63 -7.97 6.51 -2.62
N GLY A 64 -8.92 7.38 -2.91
CA GLY A 64 -8.95 8.75 -2.40
C GLY A 64 -9.08 8.84 -0.86
N ALA A 65 -9.84 7.93 -0.24
CA ALA A 65 -9.96 7.88 1.21
C ALA A 65 -8.67 7.35 1.86
N MET A 66 -8.05 6.32 1.26
CA MET A 66 -6.77 5.76 1.74
C MET A 66 -5.65 6.80 1.70
N GLY A 67 -5.62 7.62 0.64
CA GLY A 67 -4.73 8.77 0.56
C GLY A 67 -4.94 9.73 1.74
N LYS A 68 -6.18 10.17 1.99
CA LYS A 68 -6.49 11.10 3.10
C LYS A 68 -6.17 10.54 4.49
N PHE A 69 -6.40 9.26 4.75
CA PHE A 69 -5.99 8.63 6.01
C PHE A 69 -4.47 8.63 6.19
N THR A 70 -3.74 8.38 5.12
CA THR A 70 -2.27 8.46 5.14
C THR A 70 -1.81 9.90 5.35
N GLN A 71 -2.45 10.87 4.70
CA GLN A 71 -2.15 12.29 4.90
C GLN A 71 -2.38 12.73 6.34
N LEU A 72 -3.44 12.23 6.99
CA LEU A 72 -3.68 12.47 8.41
C LEU A 72 -2.58 11.87 9.28
N ALA A 73 -2.22 10.60 9.05
CA ALA A 73 -1.16 9.92 9.80
C ALA A 73 0.18 10.65 9.67
N PHE A 74 0.60 10.98 8.45
CA PHE A 74 1.86 11.68 8.21
C PHE A 74 1.82 13.17 8.54
N GLY A 75 0.64 13.78 8.59
CA GLY A 75 0.45 15.14 9.12
C GLY A 75 0.74 15.22 10.62
N ILE A 76 0.50 14.13 11.35
CA ILE A 76 0.86 14.00 12.78
C ILE A 76 2.33 13.61 12.95
N LEU A 77 2.84 12.69 12.11
CA LEU A 77 4.20 12.15 12.23
C LEU A 77 5.31 13.10 11.72
N ASP A 78 5.04 13.91 10.70
CA ASP A 78 5.99 14.86 10.11
C ASP A 78 5.30 16.21 9.84
N PRO A 79 4.90 16.94 10.91
CA PRO A 79 4.10 18.15 10.78
C PRO A 79 4.84 19.23 9.97
N GLY A 80 4.11 19.87 9.05
CA GLY A 80 4.65 20.91 8.16
C GLY A 80 5.36 20.37 6.90
N ASN A 81 5.57 19.06 6.77
CA ASN A 81 6.22 18.47 5.61
C ASN A 81 5.20 17.98 4.56
N ILE A 82 4.79 18.90 3.68
CA ILE A 82 3.82 18.61 2.61
C ILE A 82 4.34 17.53 1.66
N LYS A 83 5.65 17.51 1.36
CA LYS A 83 6.23 16.52 0.43
C LYS A 83 6.10 15.10 0.98
N THR A 84 6.55 14.87 2.22
CA THR A 84 6.42 13.56 2.86
C THR A 84 4.95 13.13 2.89
N ASN A 85 4.08 14.03 3.35
CA ASN A 85 2.65 13.76 3.52
C ASN A 85 1.95 13.37 2.21
N LEU A 86 2.17 14.14 1.14
CA LEU A 86 1.56 13.89 -0.15
C LEU A 86 2.12 12.64 -0.82
N MET A 87 3.43 12.43 -0.74
CA MET A 87 4.09 11.29 -1.40
C MET A 87 3.74 9.96 -0.74
N THR A 88 3.75 9.89 0.59
CA THR A 88 3.34 8.65 1.29
C THR A 88 1.87 8.35 1.03
N ALA A 89 1.01 9.37 0.97
CA ALA A 89 -0.39 9.20 0.62
C ALA A 89 -0.61 8.68 -0.81
N GLY A 90 0.15 9.18 -1.78
CA GLY A 90 0.13 8.67 -3.14
C GLY A 90 0.56 7.21 -3.20
N ILE A 91 1.67 6.86 -2.55
CA ILE A 91 2.16 5.47 -2.49
C ILE A 91 1.09 4.54 -1.88
N THR A 92 0.46 4.92 -0.76
CA THR A 92 -0.62 4.11 -0.17
C THR A 92 -1.78 3.92 -1.14
N ALA A 93 -2.23 4.99 -1.80
CA ALA A 93 -3.37 4.93 -2.71
C ALA A 93 -3.10 4.00 -3.90
N GLU A 94 -1.89 4.05 -4.47
CA GLU A 94 -1.46 3.17 -5.56
C GLU A 94 -1.34 1.72 -5.12
N VAL A 95 -0.74 1.45 -3.95
CA VAL A 95 -0.61 0.08 -3.42
C VAL A 95 -1.98 -0.52 -3.14
N ALA A 96 -2.88 0.23 -2.50
CA ALA A 96 -4.25 -0.20 -2.26
C ALA A 96 -5.03 -0.42 -3.57
N GLY A 97 -4.85 0.48 -4.55
CA GLY A 97 -5.44 0.38 -5.88
C GLY A 97 -5.06 -0.90 -6.62
N ASN A 98 -3.75 -1.19 -6.70
CA ASN A 98 -3.23 -2.38 -7.36
C ASN A 98 -3.62 -3.67 -6.64
N ALA A 99 -3.61 -3.68 -5.30
CA ALA A 99 -4.07 -4.83 -4.51
C ALA A 99 -5.56 -5.12 -4.72
N SER A 100 -6.38 -4.06 -4.77
CA SER A 100 -7.80 -4.16 -5.08
C SER A 100 -8.07 -4.65 -6.49
N ASN A 101 -7.30 -4.19 -7.48
CA ASN A 101 -7.41 -4.68 -8.86
C ASN A 101 -7.09 -6.18 -8.94
N LEU A 102 -6.00 -6.61 -8.29
CA LEU A 102 -5.65 -8.03 -8.21
C LEU A 102 -6.78 -8.88 -7.58
N LEU A 103 -7.44 -8.36 -6.54
CA LEU A 103 -8.60 -9.02 -5.93
C LEU A 103 -9.80 -9.08 -6.89
N MET A 104 -10.06 -8.01 -7.65
CA MET A 104 -11.12 -7.98 -8.66
C MET A 104 -10.85 -8.95 -9.80
N ASP A 105 -9.59 -9.17 -10.19
CA ASP A 105 -9.21 -10.15 -11.23
C ASP A 105 -9.34 -11.60 -10.74
N LEU A 106 -9.03 -11.84 -9.46
CA LEU A 106 -9.11 -13.17 -8.86
C LEU A 106 -10.56 -13.67 -8.74
N LYS A 107 -11.52 -12.77 -8.46
CA LYS A 107 -12.93 -13.12 -8.23
C LYS A 107 -13.60 -13.79 -9.46
N PRO A 108 -13.54 -13.24 -10.69
CA PRO A 108 -13.97 -13.91 -11.91
C PRO A 108 -13.19 -15.19 -12.22
N GLY A 109 -11.88 -15.21 -11.95
CA GLY A 109 -11.04 -16.39 -12.16
C GLY A 109 -11.43 -17.60 -11.30
N TYR A 110 -12.12 -17.40 -10.18
CA TYR A 110 -12.72 -18.46 -9.34
C TYR A 110 -14.17 -18.80 -9.72
N MET A 111 -14.83 -17.98 -10.55
CA MET A 111 -16.22 -18.18 -10.98
C MET A 111 -16.33 -18.92 -12.33
N LEU A 112 -15.20 -19.16 -13.01
CA LEU A 112 -15.07 -20.02 -14.19
C LEU A 112 -14.55 -21.41 -13.78
#